data_AF-D3IIH2-F1
#
_entry.id   AF-D3IIH2-F1
#
_cell.length_a   1.000
_cell.length_b   1.000
_cell.length_c   1.000
_cell.angle_alpha   90.00
_cell.angle_beta   90.00
_cell.angle_gamma   90.00
#
_symmetry.space_group_name_H-M   'P 1'
#
loop_
_entity.id
_entity.type
_entity.pdbx_description
1 polymer ?
#
loop_
_entity_poly.entity_id
_entity_poly.type
_entity_poly.pdbx_seq_one_letter_code
_entity_poly.pdbx_strand_id
1 'polypeptide(L)'
;MEYLKKEFPDHDIVLSSEYKTSRGLWEDWRIWSFTLSGYPKDTFQVASHIGSYPFPMMKTNKSIISNFYKVVTLRREREFEQGPLKAFDAPTRRIWHRFPHTDFSLRAVQWEVETLDDIWRAKRLIDAFEQFLSEERVDSHAHYYLRMYMQGPCYALGGGNYIDFMDNLETAEPGEKSPCYIEYHIYGDINRQEVCQMFYNSVMRFHQLMADQGNGVTKENFQAWAEQQLRLKARLPELSTEEERDSLRKVLVVDDDDVRRVFIDMGQKPYMMVTLANSDMRPNSRGIFFTYPQLRVFCLRSGLRVQGTGDHFTVKGVDGSRYEFSIRFYEEKKDVVGFEEDTCYYLRDGRKVVVQGFWSPEKCVNDALVRRITGRDVRQMVVHEIKQ
;
A
#
# COMPACT_ATOMS: atom_id res chain seq x y z
N MET A 1 33.41 -18.91 -18.95
CA MET A 1 33.76 -20.15 -18.23
C MET A 1 34.17 -19.86 -16.78
N GLU A 2 35.18 -19.01 -16.52
CA GLU A 2 35.62 -18.70 -15.14
C GLU A 2 34.49 -18.18 -14.24
N TYR A 3 33.67 -17.25 -14.72
CA TYR A 3 32.47 -16.79 -14.02
C TYR A 3 31.56 -17.95 -13.59
N LEU A 4 31.26 -18.88 -14.50
CA LEU A 4 30.39 -20.03 -14.20
C LEU A 4 31.02 -20.98 -13.18
N LYS A 5 32.34 -21.21 -13.24
CA LYS A 5 33.04 -22.04 -12.24
C LYS A 5 33.04 -21.41 -10.85
N LYS A 6 33.06 -20.09 -10.77
CA LYS A 6 32.93 -19.36 -9.50
C LYS A 6 31.50 -19.46 -8.95
N GLU A 7 30.51 -19.29 -9.82
CA GLU A 7 29.09 -19.31 -9.45
C GLU A 7 28.59 -20.71 -9.08
N PHE A 8 29.09 -21.74 -9.78
CA PHE A 8 28.66 -23.14 -9.64
C PHE A 8 29.89 -24.04 -9.39
N PRO A 9 30.58 -23.90 -8.24
CA PRO A 9 31.84 -24.58 -7.99
C PRO A 9 31.71 -26.11 -7.91
N ASP A 10 30.53 -26.60 -7.50
CA ASP A 10 30.25 -28.02 -7.24
C ASP A 10 29.61 -28.75 -8.42
N HIS A 11 29.59 -28.14 -9.61
CA HIS A 11 28.95 -28.70 -10.80
C HIS A 11 29.92 -28.83 -11.97
N ASP A 12 29.86 -29.96 -12.67
CA ASP A 12 30.40 -30.04 -14.03
C ASP A 12 29.60 -29.13 -14.98
N ILE A 13 30.32 -28.31 -15.75
CA ILE A 13 29.77 -27.27 -16.62
C ILE A 13 30.15 -27.56 -18.07
N VAL A 14 29.15 -27.69 -18.94
CA VAL A 14 29.34 -27.76 -20.39
C VAL A 14 28.82 -26.46 -20.99
N LEU A 15 29.71 -25.62 -21.51
CA LEU A 15 29.40 -24.33 -22.13
C LEU A 15 29.47 -24.47 -23.66
N SER A 16 28.49 -23.91 -24.37
CA SER A 16 28.49 -23.89 -25.84
C SER A 16 29.71 -23.13 -26.38
N SER A 17 30.29 -23.63 -27.47
CA SER A 17 31.35 -22.92 -28.21
C SER A 17 30.81 -21.69 -28.96
N GLU A 18 29.53 -21.74 -29.34
CA GLU A 18 28.83 -20.67 -30.04
C GLU A 18 28.04 -19.76 -29.09
N TYR A 19 27.82 -18.51 -29.50
CA TYR A 19 26.99 -17.55 -28.80
C TYR A 19 26.08 -16.78 -29.76
N LYS A 20 24.95 -16.33 -29.22
CA LYS A 20 24.06 -15.37 -29.88
C LYS A 20 24.45 -13.96 -29.49
N THR A 21 24.31 -13.02 -30.41
CA THR A 21 24.55 -11.59 -30.15
C THR A 21 23.26 -10.82 -30.32
N SER A 22 22.97 -9.92 -29.38
CA SER A 22 21.95 -8.88 -29.54
C SER A 22 22.63 -7.53 -29.35
N ARG A 23 22.42 -6.59 -30.28
CA ARG A 23 23.01 -5.25 -30.22
C ARG A 23 21.91 -4.21 -30.19
N GLY A 24 22.01 -3.30 -29.23
CA GLY A 24 21.07 -2.20 -29.05
C GLY A 24 21.79 -0.88 -28.87
N LEU A 25 21.00 0.19 -28.92
CA LEU A 25 21.45 1.56 -28.63
C LEU A 25 22.02 1.68 -27.21
N TRP A 26 21.42 0.97 -26.27
CA TRP A 26 21.72 1.08 -24.83
C TRP A 26 22.53 -0.09 -24.30
N GLU A 27 22.38 -1.28 -24.90
CA GLU A 27 22.98 -2.50 -24.38
C GLU A 27 23.44 -3.42 -25.52
N ASP A 28 24.58 -4.08 -25.33
CA ASP A 28 25.01 -5.21 -26.16
C ASP A 28 25.09 -6.46 -25.30
N TRP A 29 24.61 -7.57 -25.88
CA TRP A 29 24.56 -8.87 -25.23
C TRP A 29 25.27 -9.90 -26.07
N ARG A 30 26.11 -10.73 -25.44
CA ARG A 30 26.62 -11.98 -25.99
C ARG A 30 26.18 -13.10 -25.07
N ILE A 31 25.45 -14.07 -25.61
CA ILE A 31 24.74 -15.08 -24.83
C ILE A 31 25.18 -16.47 -25.27
N TRP A 32 25.78 -17.21 -24.35
CA TRP A 32 26.13 -18.62 -24.51
C TRP A 32 25.09 -19.49 -23.79
N SER A 33 24.94 -20.73 -24.22
CA SER A 33 24.14 -21.73 -23.50
C SER A 33 25.05 -22.65 -22.69
N PHE A 34 24.60 -23.13 -21.53
CA PHE A 34 25.35 -24.10 -20.75
C PHE A 34 24.44 -25.09 -20.04
N THR A 35 24.99 -26.24 -19.66
CA THR A 35 24.33 -27.26 -18.84
C THR A 35 25.14 -27.51 -17.57
N LEU A 36 24.45 -27.92 -16.51
CA LEU A 36 25.03 -28.29 -15.22
C LEU A 36 24.70 -29.75 -14.90
N SER A 37 25.67 -30.52 -14.39
CA SER A 37 25.49 -31.92 -13.99
C SER A 37 24.35 -32.16 -13.00
N GLY A 38 24.09 -31.23 -12.08
CA GLY A 38 22.96 -31.30 -11.14
C GLY A 38 21.58 -31.05 -11.76
N TYR A 39 21.54 -30.55 -13.00
CA TYR A 39 20.33 -30.11 -13.69
C TYR A 39 20.26 -30.70 -15.11
N PRO A 40 20.23 -32.04 -15.26
CA PRO A 40 20.39 -32.71 -16.55
C PRO A 40 19.23 -32.46 -17.53
N LYS A 41 18.11 -31.93 -17.05
CA LYS A 41 16.91 -31.64 -17.85
C LYS A 41 16.85 -30.19 -18.34
N ASP A 42 17.75 -29.34 -17.88
CA ASP A 42 17.67 -27.90 -18.12
C ASP A 42 18.83 -27.40 -18.98
N THR A 43 18.54 -26.37 -19.76
CA THR A 43 19.55 -25.61 -20.50
C THR A 43 19.51 -24.17 -20.03
N PHE A 44 20.64 -23.69 -19.56
CA PHE A 44 20.81 -22.34 -19.02
C PHE A 44 21.52 -21.46 -20.04
N GLN A 45 21.53 -20.17 -19.76
CA GLN A 45 22.22 -19.16 -20.55
C GLN A 45 23.08 -18.28 -19.65
N VAL A 46 24.26 -17.94 -20.14
CA VAL A 46 25.14 -16.94 -19.53
C VAL A 46 25.36 -15.82 -20.53
N ALA A 47 25.19 -14.59 -20.06
CA ALA A 47 25.36 -13.40 -20.85
C ALA A 47 26.56 -12.60 -20.35
N SER A 48 27.41 -12.17 -21.28
CA SER A 48 28.21 -10.96 -21.08
C SER A 48 27.41 -9.81 -21.66
N HIS A 49 27.10 -8.82 -20.83
CA HIS A 49 26.38 -7.63 -21.27
C HIS A 49 27.17 -6.36 -20.97
N ILE A 50 27.03 -5.40 -21.89
CA ILE A 50 27.62 -4.07 -21.76
C ILE A 50 26.51 -3.06 -21.94
N GLY A 51 26.25 -2.25 -20.91
CA GLY A 51 25.19 -1.25 -20.88
C GLY A 51 25.71 0.18 -20.84
N SER A 52 24.87 1.12 -21.27
CA SER A 52 25.09 2.56 -21.16
C SER A 52 24.56 3.10 -19.83
N TYR A 53 25.46 3.44 -18.91
CA TYR A 53 25.12 4.13 -17.66
C TYR A 53 26.29 5.01 -17.18
N PRO A 54 26.08 6.28 -16.78
CA PRO A 54 24.81 7.02 -16.74
C PRO A 54 24.46 7.73 -18.06
N PHE A 55 25.36 7.74 -19.05
CA PHE A 55 25.16 8.48 -20.29
C PHE A 55 24.71 7.56 -21.44
N PRO A 56 23.66 7.95 -22.19
CA PRO A 56 23.29 7.30 -23.44
C PRO A 56 24.48 7.09 -24.38
N MET A 57 24.55 5.94 -25.04
CA MET A 57 25.55 5.58 -26.06
C MET A 57 27.00 5.40 -25.56
N MET A 58 27.32 5.70 -24.30
CA MET A 58 28.61 5.32 -23.69
C MET A 58 28.46 3.99 -22.93
N LYS A 59 28.82 2.89 -23.59
CA LYS A 59 28.76 1.51 -23.06
C LYS A 59 29.89 1.24 -22.05
N THR A 60 29.73 1.77 -20.85
CA THR A 60 30.74 1.76 -19.77
C THR A 60 30.49 0.69 -18.72
N ASN A 61 29.23 0.29 -18.49
CA ASN A 61 28.89 -0.72 -17.50
C ASN A 61 29.05 -2.11 -18.09
N LYS A 62 29.84 -2.99 -17.47
CA LYS A 62 30.12 -4.34 -17.95
C LYS A 62 29.82 -5.35 -16.85
N SER A 63 29.08 -6.39 -17.21
CA SER A 63 28.77 -7.47 -16.27
C SER A 63 28.56 -8.79 -16.99
N ILE A 64 28.71 -9.86 -16.22
CA ILE A 64 28.39 -11.22 -16.63
C ILE A 64 27.30 -11.70 -15.69
N ILE A 65 26.20 -12.20 -16.26
CA ILE A 65 25.06 -12.71 -15.50
C ILE A 65 24.60 -14.04 -16.10
N SER A 66 24.09 -14.94 -15.27
CA SER A 66 23.42 -16.16 -15.72
C SER A 66 21.91 -16.05 -15.52
N ASN A 67 21.13 -16.76 -16.34
CA ASN A 67 19.69 -16.91 -16.14
C ASN A 67 19.34 -18.15 -15.30
N PHE A 68 20.32 -18.75 -14.61
CA PHE A 68 20.15 -19.99 -13.86
C PHE A 68 18.93 -19.93 -12.94
N TYR A 69 18.86 -18.90 -12.10
CA TYR A 69 17.75 -18.69 -11.19
C TYR A 69 16.40 -18.67 -11.90
N LYS A 70 16.30 -17.88 -12.98
CA LYS A 70 15.08 -17.80 -13.80
C LYS A 70 14.66 -19.19 -14.29
N VAL A 71 15.58 -19.97 -14.87
CA VAL A 71 15.24 -21.27 -15.46
C VAL A 71 14.75 -22.23 -14.38
N VAL A 72 15.44 -22.31 -13.23
CA VAL A 72 15.03 -23.18 -12.12
C VAL A 72 13.67 -22.76 -11.57
N THR A 73 13.46 -21.47 -11.29
CA THR A 73 12.18 -20.99 -10.75
C THR A 73 11.02 -21.25 -11.70
N LEU A 74 11.19 -21.02 -13.01
CA LEU A 74 10.13 -21.29 -14.00
C LEU A 74 9.85 -22.78 -14.19
N ARG A 75 10.84 -23.66 -14.00
CA ARG A 75 10.62 -25.11 -13.98
C ARG A 75 9.80 -25.49 -12.74
N ARG A 76 10.23 -25.02 -11.56
CA ARG A 76 9.55 -25.29 -10.28
C ARG A 76 8.14 -24.71 -10.24
N GLU A 77 7.90 -23.56 -10.86
CA GLU A 77 6.57 -23.00 -11.05
C GLU A 77 5.62 -24.01 -11.73
N ARG A 78 6.05 -24.63 -12.83
CA ARG A 78 5.23 -25.63 -13.54
C ARG A 78 4.98 -26.88 -12.71
N GLU A 79 5.99 -27.34 -11.99
CA GLU A 79 5.87 -28.50 -11.08
C GLU A 79 4.92 -28.19 -9.92
N PHE A 80 5.00 -26.97 -9.37
CA PHE A 80 4.12 -26.47 -8.33
C PHE A 80 2.65 -26.46 -8.79
N GLU A 81 2.39 -25.95 -10.00
CA GLU A 81 1.05 -25.97 -10.62
C GLU A 81 0.49 -27.38 -10.83
N GLN A 82 1.37 -28.34 -11.17
CA GLN A 82 0.96 -29.72 -11.45
C GLN A 82 0.64 -30.53 -10.19
N GLY A 83 1.24 -30.17 -9.05
CA GLY A 83 1.06 -30.88 -7.79
C GLY A 83 0.62 -29.94 -6.65
N PRO A 84 1.57 -29.34 -5.90
CA PRO A 84 1.31 -28.58 -4.67
C PRO A 84 0.17 -27.56 -4.75
N LEU A 85 0.06 -26.78 -5.83
CA LEU A 85 -0.98 -25.76 -6.00
C LEU A 85 -2.39 -26.36 -5.89
N LYS A 86 -2.59 -27.61 -6.34
CA LYS A 86 -3.90 -28.28 -6.33
C LYS A 86 -4.43 -28.58 -4.93
N ALA A 87 -3.58 -28.57 -3.90
CA ALA A 87 -3.99 -28.76 -2.51
C ALA A 87 -4.70 -27.53 -1.93
N PHE A 88 -4.55 -26.36 -2.56
CA PHE A 88 -5.21 -25.13 -2.13
C PHE A 88 -6.66 -25.05 -2.59
N ASP A 89 -7.50 -24.37 -1.80
CA ASP A 89 -8.88 -24.08 -2.17
C ASP A 89 -8.97 -23.22 -3.45
N ALA A 90 -10.14 -23.22 -4.10
CA ALA A 90 -10.33 -22.46 -5.34
C ALA A 90 -10.09 -20.94 -5.17
N PRO A 91 -10.55 -20.28 -4.08
CA PRO A 91 -10.25 -18.88 -3.82
C PRO A 91 -8.77 -18.56 -3.71
N THR A 92 -7.96 -19.44 -3.13
CA THR A 92 -6.51 -19.23 -3.03
C THR A 92 -5.86 -19.46 -4.38
N ARG A 93 -6.19 -20.56 -5.07
CA ARG A 93 -5.62 -20.88 -6.40
C ARG A 93 -5.86 -19.80 -7.45
N ARG A 94 -6.97 -19.04 -7.37
CA ARG A 94 -7.27 -17.98 -8.35
C ARG A 94 -6.25 -16.84 -8.36
N ILE A 95 -5.55 -16.63 -7.25
CA ILE A 95 -4.55 -15.55 -7.10
C ILE A 95 -3.25 -15.91 -7.83
N TRP A 96 -2.99 -17.20 -8.02
CA TRP A 96 -1.77 -17.67 -8.64
C TRP A 96 -1.70 -17.25 -10.11
N HIS A 97 -0.68 -16.47 -10.43
CA HIS A 97 -0.28 -16.16 -11.80
C HIS A 97 1.20 -16.50 -12.00
N ARG A 98 1.56 -16.82 -13.24
CA ARG A 98 2.92 -17.19 -13.62
C ARG A 98 3.85 -15.99 -13.70
N PHE A 99 5.12 -16.22 -13.37
CA PHE A 99 6.22 -15.29 -13.57
C PHE A 99 6.40 -14.96 -15.06
N PRO A 100 6.75 -13.70 -15.38
CA PRO A 100 7.04 -13.32 -16.76
C PRO A 100 8.22 -14.10 -17.36
N HIS A 101 8.05 -14.61 -18.59
CA HIS A 101 9.05 -15.44 -19.26
C HIS A 101 10.00 -14.65 -20.19
N THR A 102 9.74 -13.37 -20.46
CA THR A 102 10.32 -12.64 -21.61
C THR A 102 11.77 -12.18 -21.41
N ASP A 103 12.15 -11.79 -20.21
CA ASP A 103 13.44 -11.10 -19.97
C ASP A 103 14.57 -12.06 -19.58
N PHE A 104 15.84 -11.64 -19.67
CA PHE A 104 16.96 -12.51 -19.34
C PHE A 104 16.94 -12.98 -17.87
N SER A 105 16.69 -12.05 -16.95
CA SER A 105 16.51 -12.31 -15.52
C SER A 105 15.04 -12.56 -15.18
N LEU A 106 14.79 -13.26 -14.07
CA LEU A 106 13.43 -13.44 -13.57
C LEU A 106 12.87 -12.07 -13.17
N ARG A 107 11.71 -11.71 -13.73
CA ARG A 107 10.96 -10.52 -13.31
C ARG A 107 10.03 -10.87 -12.16
N ALA A 108 9.66 -9.85 -11.38
CA ALA A 108 8.63 -10.00 -10.38
C ALA A 108 7.32 -10.46 -11.02
N VAL A 109 6.60 -11.34 -10.32
CA VAL A 109 5.23 -11.66 -10.68
C VAL A 109 4.29 -10.66 -10.05
N GLN A 110 3.27 -10.22 -10.79
CA GLN A 110 2.23 -9.35 -10.27
C GLN A 110 0.98 -10.19 -10.02
N TRP A 111 0.52 -10.22 -8.78
CA TRP A 111 -0.71 -10.88 -8.37
C TRP A 111 -1.72 -9.83 -7.95
N GLU A 112 -2.89 -9.88 -8.58
CA GLU A 112 -4.02 -9.07 -8.17
C GLU A 112 -4.77 -9.76 -7.02
N VAL A 113 -5.02 -9.00 -5.97
CA VAL A 113 -5.84 -9.41 -4.82
C VAL A 113 -7.06 -8.51 -4.73
N GLU A 114 -8.22 -9.08 -4.47
CA GLU A 114 -9.49 -8.33 -4.53
C GLU A 114 -10.05 -8.02 -3.14
N THR A 115 -9.76 -8.87 -2.16
CA THR A 115 -10.31 -8.80 -0.80
C THR A 115 -9.23 -8.82 0.28
N LEU A 116 -9.57 -8.37 1.49
CA LEU A 116 -8.69 -8.48 2.67
C LEU A 116 -8.17 -9.92 2.89
N ASP A 117 -9.02 -10.91 2.68
CA ASP A 117 -8.63 -12.32 2.81
C ASP A 117 -7.61 -12.75 1.74
N ASP A 118 -7.67 -12.14 0.54
CA ASP A 118 -6.78 -12.48 -0.56
C ASP A 118 -5.34 -12.08 -0.26
N ILE A 119 -5.11 -11.03 0.56
CA ILE A 119 -3.78 -10.68 1.05
C ILE A 119 -3.17 -11.87 1.81
N TRP A 120 -3.95 -12.49 2.71
CA TRP A 120 -3.50 -13.63 3.49
C TRP A 120 -3.42 -14.93 2.66
N ARG A 121 -4.30 -15.11 1.68
CA ARG A 121 -4.21 -16.22 0.71
C ARG A 121 -2.94 -16.10 -0.14
N ALA A 122 -2.62 -14.90 -0.62
CA ALA A 122 -1.41 -14.61 -1.38
C ALA A 122 -0.16 -14.92 -0.55
N LYS A 123 -0.11 -14.48 0.72
CA LYS A 123 0.98 -14.84 1.64
C LYS A 123 1.20 -16.35 1.72
N ARG A 124 0.13 -17.12 1.92
CA ARG A 124 0.22 -18.59 2.01
C ARG A 124 0.72 -19.23 0.70
N LEU A 125 0.33 -18.69 -0.46
CA LEU A 125 0.85 -19.14 -1.75
C LEU A 125 2.33 -18.84 -1.90
N ILE A 126 2.77 -17.62 -1.55
CA ILE A 126 4.18 -17.24 -1.56
C ILE A 126 4.97 -18.17 -0.66
N ASP A 127 4.54 -18.36 0.60
CA ASP A 127 5.24 -19.22 1.55
C ASP A 127 5.35 -20.66 1.04
N ALA A 128 4.28 -21.22 0.49
CA ALA A 128 4.30 -22.58 -0.04
C ALA A 128 5.19 -22.72 -1.28
N PHE A 129 5.17 -21.74 -2.19
CA PHE A 129 6.01 -21.78 -3.38
C PHE A 129 7.48 -21.55 -3.06
N GLU A 130 7.80 -20.62 -2.16
CA GLU A 130 9.18 -20.36 -1.70
C GLU A 130 9.74 -21.56 -0.93
N GLN A 131 8.93 -22.20 -0.08
CA GLN A 131 9.32 -23.46 0.56
C GLN A 131 9.57 -24.55 -0.49
N PHE A 132 8.70 -24.70 -1.48
CA PHE A 132 8.88 -25.64 -2.57
C PHE A 132 10.12 -25.33 -3.43
N LEU A 133 10.44 -24.05 -3.64
CA LEU A 133 11.61 -23.62 -4.38
C LEU A 133 12.91 -23.90 -3.60
N SER A 134 12.88 -23.74 -2.27
CA SER A 134 14.04 -23.97 -1.40
C SER A 134 14.61 -25.40 -1.46
N GLU A 135 13.81 -26.38 -1.90
CA GLU A 135 14.25 -27.77 -2.13
C GLU A 135 15.37 -27.87 -3.18
N GLU A 136 15.45 -26.91 -4.11
CA GLU A 136 16.51 -26.82 -5.13
C GLU A 136 17.79 -26.13 -4.63
N ARG A 137 17.81 -25.68 -3.37
CA ARG A 137 18.94 -24.99 -2.73
C ARG A 137 19.47 -23.80 -3.54
N VAL A 138 18.55 -23.01 -4.10
CA VAL A 138 18.90 -21.83 -4.88
C VAL A 138 18.87 -20.60 -3.96
N ASP A 139 20.01 -19.93 -3.81
CA ASP A 139 20.21 -18.76 -2.93
C ASP A 139 19.57 -17.45 -3.47
N SER A 140 18.48 -17.56 -4.23
CA SER A 140 17.79 -16.39 -4.80
C SER A 140 16.31 -16.45 -4.53
N HIS A 141 15.76 -15.28 -4.20
CA HIS A 141 14.38 -15.08 -3.79
C HIS A 141 13.55 -14.58 -4.95
N ALA A 142 12.31 -15.05 -5.09
CA ALA A 142 11.44 -14.53 -6.13
C ALA A 142 10.84 -13.20 -5.65
N HIS A 143 10.45 -12.38 -6.62
CA HIS A 143 9.87 -11.07 -6.36
C HIS A 143 8.37 -11.13 -6.68
N TYR A 144 7.55 -10.59 -5.79
CA TYR A 144 6.10 -10.58 -5.91
C TYR A 144 5.57 -9.16 -5.69
N TYR A 145 4.74 -8.68 -6.60
CA TYR A 145 3.92 -7.50 -6.39
C TYR A 145 2.50 -7.95 -6.09
N LEU A 146 1.98 -7.58 -4.93
CA LEU A 146 0.57 -7.77 -4.60
C LEU A 146 -0.15 -6.44 -4.82
N ARG A 147 -1.12 -6.43 -5.74
CA ARG A 147 -1.87 -5.22 -6.11
C ARG A 147 -3.36 -5.39 -5.77
N MET A 148 -3.94 -4.38 -5.13
CA MET A 148 -5.38 -4.28 -4.88
C MET A 148 -5.94 -3.00 -5.48
N TYR A 149 -6.83 -3.15 -6.46
CA TYR A 149 -7.63 -2.04 -6.94
C TYR A 149 -8.67 -1.65 -5.88
N MET A 150 -8.71 -0.38 -5.52
CA MET A 150 -9.60 0.08 -4.46
C MET A 150 -11.04 0.14 -4.97
N GLN A 151 -11.95 -0.54 -4.28
CA GLN A 151 -13.38 -0.48 -4.55
C GLN A 151 -14.00 0.72 -3.82
N GLY A 152 -15.12 1.23 -4.34
CA GLY A 152 -15.78 2.40 -3.77
C GLY A 152 -15.21 3.73 -4.28
N PRO A 153 -15.57 4.86 -3.67
CA PRO A 153 -15.09 6.17 -4.07
C PRO A 153 -13.59 6.37 -3.80
N CYS A 154 -12.84 6.86 -4.80
CA CYS A 154 -11.49 7.42 -4.63
C CYS A 154 -11.61 8.96 -4.58
N TYR A 155 -11.91 9.53 -3.41
CA TYR A 155 -12.02 10.99 -3.24
C TYR A 155 -10.63 11.66 -3.14
N ALA A 156 -10.45 12.84 -3.72
CA ALA A 156 -9.21 13.60 -3.56
C ALA A 156 -9.13 14.23 -2.16
N LEU A 157 -8.27 13.72 -1.29
CA LEU A 157 -8.08 14.30 0.05
C LEU A 157 -7.04 15.45 0.05
N GLY A 158 -6.35 15.73 -1.08
CA GLY A 158 -5.24 16.71 -1.18
C GLY A 158 -5.40 17.79 -2.26
N GLY A 159 -4.49 18.78 -2.29
CA GLY A 159 -4.48 19.97 -3.17
C GLY A 159 -3.89 19.77 -4.58
N GLY A 160 -3.42 18.57 -4.87
CA GLY A 160 -2.97 18.12 -6.17
C GLY A 160 -2.79 16.61 -6.08
N ASN A 161 -3.51 15.86 -6.90
CA ASN A 161 -3.54 14.40 -6.96
C ASN A 161 -4.23 13.68 -5.79
N TYR A 162 -4.87 12.56 -6.14
CA TYR A 162 -5.66 11.70 -5.24
C TYR A 162 -4.79 10.90 -4.26
N ILE A 163 -3.45 10.99 -4.30
CA ILE A 163 -2.54 9.99 -3.70
C ILE A 163 -1.76 10.47 -2.48
N ASP A 164 -1.48 11.77 -2.34
CA ASP A 164 -0.46 12.32 -1.43
C ASP A 164 -0.72 12.12 0.09
N PHE A 165 -1.73 11.34 0.46
CA PHE A 165 -2.14 11.09 1.83
C PHE A 165 -1.78 9.69 2.36
N MET A 166 -1.38 8.75 1.50
CA MET A 166 -1.01 7.38 1.90
C MET A 166 0.14 6.83 1.08
N ASP A 167 1.17 6.35 1.79
CA ASP A 167 2.27 5.61 1.16
C ASP A 167 1.74 4.32 0.51
N ASN A 168 2.21 4.04 -0.71
CA ASN A 168 1.83 2.90 -1.56
C ASN A 168 0.42 2.95 -2.17
N LEU A 169 -0.32 4.04 -2.02
CA LEU A 169 -1.49 4.31 -2.86
C LEU A 169 -0.98 4.86 -4.21
N GLU A 170 -1.52 4.39 -5.32
CA GLU A 170 -1.08 4.76 -6.67
C GLU A 170 -2.28 5.12 -7.54
N THR A 171 -2.05 5.95 -8.56
CA THR A 171 -3.05 6.31 -9.57
C THR A 171 -2.97 5.28 -10.68
N ALA A 172 -4.12 4.69 -10.97
CA ALA A 172 -4.25 3.74 -12.07
C ALA A 172 -4.21 4.46 -13.41
N GLU A 173 -3.78 3.75 -14.46
CA GLU A 173 -3.86 4.29 -15.81
C GLU A 173 -5.33 4.48 -16.24
N PRO A 174 -5.63 5.46 -17.12
CA PRO A 174 -6.98 5.64 -17.66
C PRO A 174 -7.50 4.35 -18.31
N GLY A 175 -8.66 3.88 -17.87
CA GLY A 175 -9.30 2.65 -18.38
C GLY A 175 -9.05 1.40 -17.53
N GLU A 176 -8.26 1.50 -16.46
CA GLU A 176 -8.13 0.42 -15.46
C GLU A 176 -9.37 0.26 -14.58
N LYS A 177 -9.40 -0.83 -13.78
CA LYS A 177 -10.55 -1.29 -13.00
C LYS A 177 -11.03 -0.27 -11.95
N SER A 178 -10.13 0.56 -11.44
CA SER A 178 -10.41 1.60 -10.45
C SER A 178 -9.44 2.77 -10.66
N PRO A 179 -9.80 4.02 -10.32
CA PRO A 179 -8.87 5.16 -10.41
C PRO A 179 -7.62 5.01 -9.54
N CYS A 180 -7.68 4.19 -8.50
CA CYS A 180 -6.61 4.05 -7.53
C CYS A 180 -6.38 2.58 -7.11
N TYR A 181 -5.14 2.22 -6.82
CA TYR A 181 -4.76 0.91 -6.30
C TYR A 181 -3.70 1.03 -5.21
N ILE A 182 -3.60 0.02 -4.35
CA ILE A 182 -2.50 -0.12 -3.39
C ILE A 182 -1.64 -1.30 -3.83
N GLU A 183 -0.32 -1.14 -3.81
CA GLU A 183 0.62 -2.18 -4.21
C GLU A 183 1.75 -2.36 -3.19
N TYR A 184 2.10 -3.62 -2.92
CA TYR A 184 3.23 -3.96 -2.04
C TYR A 184 4.18 -4.93 -2.73
N HIS A 185 5.48 -4.67 -2.57
CA HIS A 185 6.56 -5.51 -3.07
C HIS A 185 7.06 -6.46 -1.98
N ILE A 186 7.06 -7.75 -2.26
CA ILE A 186 7.62 -8.80 -1.40
C ILE A 186 8.82 -9.40 -2.14
N TYR A 187 10.01 -9.29 -1.55
CA TYR A 187 11.25 -9.83 -2.11
C TYR A 187 12.28 -10.13 -1.03
N GLY A 188 13.22 -11.02 -1.34
CA GLY A 188 14.32 -11.37 -0.44
C GLY A 188 13.84 -12.00 0.88
N ASP A 189 14.60 -11.75 1.94
CA ASP A 189 14.34 -12.21 3.30
C ASP A 189 13.38 -11.30 4.08
N ILE A 190 12.58 -10.47 3.40
CA ILE A 190 11.65 -9.57 4.08
C ILE A 190 10.61 -10.37 4.87
N ASN A 191 10.23 -9.87 6.05
CA ASN A 191 9.19 -10.49 6.87
C ASN A 191 7.82 -10.40 6.16
N ARG A 192 7.44 -11.47 5.46
CA ARG A 192 6.19 -11.54 4.68
C ARG A 192 4.94 -11.31 5.53
N GLN A 193 4.96 -11.72 6.80
CA GLN A 193 3.86 -11.48 7.73
C GLN A 193 3.71 -9.98 8.02
N GLU A 194 4.82 -9.28 8.26
CA GLU A 194 4.85 -7.84 8.48
C GLU A 194 4.34 -7.09 7.26
N VAL A 195 4.86 -7.39 6.06
CA VAL A 195 4.44 -6.74 4.81
C VAL A 195 2.95 -6.96 4.50
N CYS A 196 2.45 -8.19 4.66
CA CYS A 196 1.02 -8.47 4.44
C CYS A 196 0.13 -7.77 5.48
N GLN A 197 0.60 -7.63 6.73
CA GLN A 197 -0.12 -6.86 7.74
C GLN A 197 -0.13 -5.36 7.42
N MET A 198 0.98 -4.81 6.92
CA MET A 198 1.04 -3.42 6.42
C MET A 198 0.06 -3.20 5.27
N PHE A 199 0.02 -4.13 4.30
CA PHE A 199 -0.94 -4.06 3.21
C PHE A 199 -2.39 -4.09 3.70
N TYR A 200 -2.72 -5.04 4.59
CA TYR A 200 -4.04 -5.11 5.22
C TYR A 200 -4.40 -3.79 5.92
N ASN A 201 -3.46 -3.22 6.70
CA ASN A 201 -3.66 -1.96 7.39
C ASN A 201 -3.86 -0.78 6.44
N SER A 202 -3.13 -0.72 5.31
CA SER A 202 -3.32 0.32 4.30
C SER A 202 -4.72 0.24 3.67
N VAL A 203 -5.23 -0.96 3.39
CA VAL A 203 -6.60 -1.13 2.86
C VAL A 203 -7.64 -0.67 3.89
N MET A 204 -7.49 -1.07 5.16
CA MET A 204 -8.39 -0.62 6.25
C MET A 204 -8.35 0.90 6.44
N ARG A 205 -7.15 1.49 6.42
CA ARG A 205 -6.94 2.94 6.55
C ARG A 205 -7.61 3.69 5.40
N PHE A 206 -7.42 3.25 4.16
CA PHE A 206 -8.07 3.86 2.99
C PHE A 206 -9.59 3.94 3.17
N HIS A 207 -10.23 2.81 3.47
CA HIS A 207 -11.68 2.75 3.62
C HIS A 207 -12.19 3.56 4.83
N GLN A 208 -11.41 3.67 5.92
CA GLN A 208 -11.72 4.59 7.02
C GLN A 208 -11.63 6.07 6.63
N LEU A 209 -10.67 6.46 5.80
CA LEU A 209 -10.51 7.85 5.33
C LEU A 209 -11.58 8.24 4.31
N MET A 210 -11.98 7.30 3.44
CA MET A 210 -13.11 7.46 2.52
C MET A 210 -14.47 7.31 3.20
N ALA A 211 -14.48 6.85 4.45
CA ALA A 211 -15.67 6.55 5.23
C ALA A 211 -16.66 5.63 4.47
N ASP A 212 -16.10 4.63 3.79
CA ASP A 212 -16.81 3.69 2.91
C ASP A 212 -16.43 2.22 3.20
N GLN A 213 -16.95 1.28 2.41
CA GLN A 213 -16.65 -0.14 2.41
C GLN A 213 -16.35 -0.64 1.00
N GLY A 214 -15.48 -1.63 0.89
CA GLY A 214 -15.11 -2.28 -0.36
C GLY A 214 -13.98 -3.27 -0.11
N ASN A 215 -13.61 -4.08 -1.09
CA ASN A 215 -12.52 -5.06 -0.97
C ASN A 215 -12.69 -6.02 0.23
N GLY A 216 -13.93 -6.38 0.57
CA GLY A 216 -14.24 -7.22 1.73
C GLY A 216 -14.16 -6.49 3.08
N VAL A 217 -13.93 -5.19 3.12
CA VAL A 217 -14.06 -4.35 4.32
C VAL A 217 -15.53 -4.23 4.71
N THR A 218 -15.83 -4.47 5.98
CA THR A 218 -17.17 -4.38 6.58
C THR A 218 -17.12 -3.61 7.90
N LYS A 219 -18.28 -3.32 8.49
CA LYS A 219 -18.34 -2.68 9.80
C LYS A 219 -17.73 -3.55 10.91
N GLU A 220 -17.91 -4.87 10.80
CA GLU A 220 -17.44 -5.84 11.78
C GLU A 220 -15.91 -5.90 11.77
N ASN A 221 -15.29 -6.00 10.60
CA ASN A 221 -13.83 -6.05 10.52
C ASN A 221 -13.18 -4.69 10.78
N PHE A 222 -13.84 -3.55 10.49
CA PHE A 222 -13.40 -2.25 10.98
C PHE A 222 -13.29 -2.21 12.50
N GLN A 223 -14.32 -2.69 13.20
CA GLN A 223 -14.29 -2.71 14.66
C GLN A 223 -13.20 -3.65 15.18
N ALA A 224 -13.13 -4.87 14.65
CA ALA A 224 -12.14 -5.86 15.08
C ALA A 224 -10.71 -5.35 14.86
N TRP A 225 -10.46 -4.70 13.71
CA TRP A 225 -9.18 -4.08 13.42
C TRP A 225 -8.87 -2.91 14.35
N ALA A 226 -9.82 -2.02 14.63
CA ALA A 226 -9.60 -0.91 15.55
C ALA A 226 -9.28 -1.40 16.98
N GLU A 227 -9.99 -2.42 17.47
CA GLU A 227 -9.69 -3.06 18.75
C GLU A 227 -8.31 -3.74 18.74
N GLN A 228 -7.95 -4.43 17.65
CA GLN A 228 -6.62 -5.01 17.51
C GLN A 228 -5.53 -3.94 17.57
N GLN A 229 -5.68 -2.82 16.86
CA GLN A 229 -4.72 -1.71 16.86
C GLN A 229 -4.56 -1.10 18.27
N LEU A 230 -5.66 -0.93 19.01
CA LEU A 230 -5.60 -0.46 20.40
C LEU A 230 -4.87 -1.45 21.32
N ARG A 231 -5.10 -2.77 21.17
CA ARG A 231 -4.37 -3.80 21.93
C ARG A 231 -2.89 -3.82 21.59
N LEU A 232 -2.54 -3.71 20.31
CA LEU A 232 -1.15 -3.65 19.86
C LEU A 232 -0.45 -2.40 20.43
N LYS A 233 -1.11 -1.24 20.40
CA LYS A 233 -0.57 -0.01 21.00
C LYS A 233 -0.33 -0.16 22.50
N ALA A 234 -1.29 -0.75 23.23
CA ALA A 234 -1.16 -0.96 24.67
C ALA A 234 0.00 -1.89 25.05
N ARG A 235 0.41 -2.80 24.16
CA ARG A 235 1.57 -3.68 24.35
C ARG A 235 2.92 -3.01 24.09
N LEU A 236 2.96 -1.90 23.35
CA LEU A 236 4.21 -1.26 22.95
C LEU A 236 5.13 -0.92 24.15
N PRO A 237 4.62 -0.39 25.30
CA PRO A 237 5.44 -0.14 26.48
C PRO A 237 5.95 -1.40 27.19
N GLU A 238 5.31 -2.56 26.95
CA GLU A 238 5.66 -3.84 27.59
C GLU A 238 6.81 -4.55 26.87
N LEU A 239 7.16 -4.12 25.65
CA LEU A 239 8.20 -4.75 24.84
C LEU A 239 9.60 -4.38 25.34
N SER A 240 10.43 -5.40 25.58
CA SER A 240 11.75 -5.26 26.19
C SER A 240 12.84 -4.84 25.21
N THR A 241 12.74 -5.22 23.93
CA THR A 241 13.79 -4.96 22.93
C THR A 241 13.38 -3.89 21.91
N GLU A 242 14.34 -3.15 21.38
CA GLU A 242 14.08 -2.15 20.33
C GLU A 242 13.63 -2.80 19.02
N GLU A 243 14.17 -3.97 18.69
CA GLU A 243 13.78 -4.73 17.49
C GLU A 243 12.29 -5.13 17.52
N GLU A 244 11.79 -5.61 18.66
CA GLU A 244 10.36 -5.93 18.82
C GLU A 244 9.48 -4.68 18.72
N ARG A 245 9.93 -3.55 19.29
CA ARG A 245 9.21 -2.28 19.20
C ARG A 245 9.17 -1.77 17.77
N ASP A 246 10.28 -1.82 17.05
CA ASP A 246 10.38 -1.33 15.67
C ASP A 246 9.54 -2.19 14.73
N SER A 247 9.58 -3.51 14.85
CA SER A 247 8.68 -4.38 14.08
C SER A 247 7.21 -4.13 14.41
N LEU A 248 6.85 -3.88 15.67
CA LEU A 248 5.49 -3.53 16.04
C LEU A 248 5.07 -2.16 15.46
N ARG A 249 5.93 -1.14 15.53
CA ARG A 249 5.68 0.21 14.98
C ARG A 249 5.35 0.18 13.49
N LYS A 250 6.07 -0.63 12.71
CA LYS A 250 5.81 -0.77 11.25
C LYS A 250 4.39 -1.25 10.93
N VAL A 251 3.76 -2.00 11.82
CA VAL A 251 2.40 -2.54 11.63
C VAL A 251 1.35 -1.80 12.49
N LEU A 252 1.74 -0.75 13.22
CA LEU A 252 0.83 0.11 13.96
C LEU A 252 0.36 1.27 13.09
N VAL A 253 -0.94 1.53 13.09
CA VAL A 253 -1.53 2.71 12.45
C VAL A 253 -1.75 3.85 13.45
N VAL A 254 -1.88 3.51 14.74
CA VAL A 254 -2.11 4.45 15.85
C VAL A 254 -0.80 4.68 16.60
N ASP A 255 0.21 5.24 15.93
CA ASP A 255 1.52 5.48 16.54
C ASP A 255 1.56 6.78 17.38
N ASP A 256 2.73 7.16 17.89
CA ASP A 256 2.98 8.28 18.81
C ASP A 256 3.71 9.47 18.19
N ASP A 257 3.56 9.68 16.88
CA ASP A 257 4.06 10.88 16.19
C ASP A 257 3.27 12.16 16.51
N ASP A 258 3.87 13.31 16.20
CA ASP A 258 3.27 14.66 16.27
C ASP A 258 1.94 14.75 15.52
N VAL A 259 1.79 13.97 14.46
CA VAL A 259 0.55 13.78 13.69
C VAL A 259 0.26 12.30 13.65
N ARG A 260 -0.72 11.86 14.44
CA ARG A 260 -1.02 10.44 14.62
C ARG A 260 -2.48 10.14 14.35
N ARG A 261 -2.79 8.87 14.11
CA ARG A 261 -4.19 8.40 14.02
C ARG A 261 -4.68 8.01 15.40
N VAL A 262 -5.94 8.32 15.69
CA VAL A 262 -6.65 7.88 16.89
C VAL A 262 -8.02 7.37 16.52
N PHE A 263 -8.61 6.54 17.38
CA PHE A 263 -9.98 6.10 17.23
C PHE A 263 -10.90 6.92 18.12
N ILE A 264 -12.09 7.24 17.62
CA ILE A 264 -13.17 7.85 18.40
C ILE A 264 -14.39 6.93 18.45
N ASP A 265 -15.03 6.86 19.62
CA ASP A 265 -16.30 6.18 19.84
C ASP A 265 -17.45 7.19 19.76
N MET A 266 -18.33 6.98 18.79
CA MET A 266 -19.54 7.78 18.60
C MET A 266 -20.73 7.35 19.45
N GLY A 267 -20.51 6.48 20.44
CA GLY A 267 -21.55 5.72 21.12
C GLY A 267 -22.08 4.55 20.27
N GLN A 268 -21.39 4.21 19.18
CA GLN A 268 -21.75 3.12 18.27
C GLN A 268 -20.51 2.59 17.54
N LYS A 269 -20.47 1.27 17.36
CA LYS A 269 -19.46 0.58 16.54
C LYS A 269 -19.81 0.68 15.04
N PRO A 270 -18.83 0.69 14.12
CA PRO A 270 -17.39 0.67 14.40
C PRO A 270 -16.86 2.04 14.81
N TYR A 271 -15.76 2.03 15.57
CA TYR A 271 -14.96 3.22 15.83
C TYR A 271 -14.54 3.91 14.52
N MET A 272 -14.45 5.23 14.57
CA MET A 272 -13.96 6.04 13.45
C MET A 272 -12.51 6.40 13.70
N MET A 273 -11.65 6.14 12.72
CA MET A 273 -10.26 6.60 12.74
C MET A 273 -10.19 8.06 12.31
N VAL A 274 -9.52 8.91 13.07
CA VAL A 274 -9.35 10.34 12.79
C VAL A 274 -7.90 10.75 13.02
N THR A 275 -7.50 11.90 12.48
CA THR A 275 -6.15 12.43 12.69
C THR A 275 -6.13 13.30 13.94
N LEU A 276 -5.17 13.07 14.81
CA LEU A 276 -4.83 13.91 15.95
C LEU A 276 -3.48 14.56 15.67
N ALA A 277 -3.44 15.88 15.57
CA ALA A 277 -2.21 16.64 15.48
C ALA A 277 -1.95 17.34 16.81
N ASN A 278 -0.76 17.10 17.37
CA ASN A 278 -0.27 17.66 18.61
C ASN A 278 1.06 18.42 18.40
N SER A 279 1.34 18.87 17.18
CA SER A 279 2.61 19.52 16.86
C SER A 279 2.84 20.78 17.69
N ASP A 280 4.00 20.83 18.36
CA ASP A 280 4.44 22.02 19.07
C ASP A 280 4.83 23.16 18.12
N MET A 281 5.25 22.82 16.89
CA MET A 281 5.68 23.79 15.88
C MET A 281 4.52 24.52 15.18
N ARG A 282 3.30 23.94 15.19
CA ARG A 282 2.09 24.54 14.60
C ARG A 282 0.94 24.57 15.61
N PRO A 283 0.98 25.45 16.65
CA PRO A 283 -0.02 25.46 17.72
C PRO A 283 -1.47 25.65 17.23
N ASN A 284 -1.66 26.44 16.17
CA ASN A 284 -2.98 26.67 15.56
C ASN A 284 -3.52 25.44 14.81
N SER A 285 -2.68 24.44 14.56
CA SER A 285 -3.02 23.18 13.92
C SER A 285 -3.13 22.02 14.92
N ARG A 286 -3.24 22.31 16.23
CA ARG A 286 -3.50 21.28 17.24
C ARG A 286 -4.99 20.95 17.32
N GLY A 287 -5.31 19.66 17.34
CA GLY A 287 -6.69 19.20 17.47
C GLY A 287 -6.95 17.88 16.76
N ILE A 288 -8.24 17.55 16.65
CA ILE A 288 -8.71 16.35 15.95
C ILE A 288 -9.29 16.77 14.60
N PHE A 289 -9.00 15.99 13.58
CA PHE A 289 -9.19 16.33 12.18
C PHE A 289 -9.94 15.21 11.46
N PHE A 290 -10.93 15.62 10.66
CA PHE A 290 -11.80 14.73 9.89
C PHE A 290 -11.68 15.03 8.41
N THR A 291 -11.50 14.01 7.58
CA THR A 291 -11.70 14.17 6.12
C THR A 291 -13.16 14.55 5.85
N TYR A 292 -13.47 15.11 4.67
CA TYR A 292 -14.86 15.45 4.32
C TYR A 292 -15.79 14.22 4.32
N PRO A 293 -15.40 13.04 3.79
CA PRO A 293 -16.19 11.83 3.92
C PRO A 293 -16.44 11.43 5.38
N GLN A 294 -15.42 11.53 6.24
CA GLN A 294 -15.56 11.24 7.68
C GLN A 294 -16.51 12.21 8.37
N LEU A 295 -16.38 13.53 8.11
CA LEU A 295 -17.28 14.54 8.65
C LEU A 295 -18.73 14.29 8.23
N ARG A 296 -18.97 13.93 6.96
CA ARG A 296 -20.29 13.58 6.46
C ARG A 296 -20.89 12.42 7.27
N VAL A 297 -20.14 11.33 7.43
CA VAL A 297 -20.59 10.17 8.21
C VAL A 297 -20.79 10.53 9.68
N PHE A 298 -19.93 11.37 10.24
CA PHE A 298 -20.05 11.85 11.63
C PHE A 298 -21.33 12.66 11.84
N CYS A 299 -21.67 13.56 10.91
CA CYS A 299 -22.92 14.34 10.93
C CYS A 299 -24.15 13.43 10.86
N LEU A 300 -24.17 12.46 9.94
CA LEU A 300 -25.25 11.47 9.82
C LEU A 300 -25.43 10.67 11.11
N ARG A 301 -24.33 10.16 11.67
CA ARG A 301 -24.30 9.40 12.93
C ARG A 301 -24.69 10.25 14.14
N SER A 302 -24.57 11.57 14.04
CA SER A 302 -25.02 12.54 15.06
C SER A 302 -26.51 12.89 14.95
N GLY A 303 -27.24 12.32 13.99
CA GLY A 303 -28.67 12.56 13.79
C GLY A 303 -28.98 13.79 12.94
N LEU A 304 -27.99 14.39 12.29
CA LEU A 304 -28.19 15.53 11.41
C LEU A 304 -28.65 15.07 10.02
N ARG A 305 -29.45 15.93 9.36
CA ARG A 305 -29.84 15.74 7.97
C ARG A 305 -28.73 16.27 7.06
N VAL A 306 -28.15 15.39 6.27
CA VAL A 306 -27.06 15.69 5.32
C VAL A 306 -27.52 15.39 3.90
N GLN A 307 -27.20 16.26 2.95
CA GLN A 307 -27.50 16.09 1.53
C GLN A 307 -26.20 16.08 0.71
N GLY A 308 -26.01 15.09 -0.15
CA GLY A 308 -24.80 14.93 -0.98
C GLY A 308 -23.91 13.74 -0.58
N THR A 309 -22.74 13.68 -1.20
CA THR A 309 -21.74 12.59 -1.13
C THR A 309 -20.49 13.02 -0.35
N GLY A 310 -19.50 12.12 -0.17
CA GLY A 310 -18.31 12.38 0.65
C GLY A 310 -17.42 13.51 0.12
N ASP A 311 -17.48 13.77 -1.18
CA ASP A 311 -16.75 14.84 -1.87
C ASP A 311 -17.49 16.17 -1.98
N HIS A 312 -18.82 16.16 -1.87
CA HIS A 312 -19.66 17.37 -1.84
C HIS A 312 -20.95 17.13 -1.07
N PHE A 313 -21.12 17.84 0.05
CA PHE A 313 -22.34 17.76 0.85
C PHE A 313 -22.70 19.06 1.56
N THR A 314 -23.97 19.14 1.96
CA THR A 314 -24.51 20.20 2.81
C THR A 314 -25.17 19.65 4.06
N VAL A 315 -25.09 20.39 5.15
CA VAL A 315 -25.69 20.03 6.45
C VAL A 315 -26.19 21.27 7.17
N LYS A 316 -27.33 21.16 7.85
CA LYS A 316 -27.79 22.19 8.80
C LYS A 316 -27.25 21.84 10.18
N GLY A 317 -26.40 22.70 10.75
CA GLY A 317 -25.82 22.51 12.06
C GLY A 317 -26.82 22.70 13.19
N VAL A 318 -26.47 22.25 14.39
CA VAL A 318 -27.24 22.49 15.62
C VAL A 318 -27.31 23.98 15.98
N ASP A 319 -26.36 24.78 15.48
CA ASP A 319 -26.35 26.24 15.58
C ASP A 319 -27.32 26.94 14.62
N GLY A 320 -28.05 26.17 13.79
CA GLY A 320 -29.04 26.66 12.85
C GLY A 320 -28.49 27.09 11.49
N SER A 321 -27.17 27.23 11.33
CA SER A 321 -26.53 27.60 10.06
C SER A 321 -26.50 26.44 9.07
N ARG A 322 -26.52 26.77 7.78
CA ARG A 322 -26.27 25.83 6.69
C ARG A 322 -24.79 25.82 6.32
N TYR A 323 -24.20 24.64 6.29
CA TYR A 323 -22.82 24.39 5.90
C TYR A 323 -22.76 23.66 4.56
N GLU A 324 -21.75 23.97 3.76
CA GLU A 324 -21.44 23.28 2.51
C GLU A 324 -19.93 22.99 2.41
N PHE A 325 -19.61 21.75 2.10
CA PHE A 325 -18.25 21.22 1.96
C PHE A 325 -18.10 20.63 0.58
N SER A 326 -17.02 20.97 -0.12
CA SER A 326 -16.68 20.38 -1.42
C SER A 326 -15.17 20.29 -1.61
N ILE A 327 -14.70 19.13 -2.06
CA ILE A 327 -13.29 18.90 -2.40
C ILE A 327 -12.87 19.75 -3.60
N ARG A 328 -13.81 20.00 -4.53
CA ARG A 328 -13.59 20.78 -5.78
C ARG A 328 -13.45 22.28 -5.56
N PHE A 329 -13.79 22.80 -4.38
CA PHE A 329 -13.56 24.20 -4.06
C PHE A 329 -12.10 24.63 -4.24
N TYR A 330 -11.17 23.68 -4.17
CA TYR A 330 -9.74 23.87 -4.40
C TYR A 330 -9.31 23.71 -5.87
N GLU A 331 -10.07 22.98 -6.69
CA GLU A 331 -9.74 22.69 -8.09
C GLU A 331 -10.25 23.79 -9.03
N GLU A 332 -11.47 24.29 -8.80
CA GLU A 332 -12.13 25.25 -9.69
C GLU A 332 -11.56 26.67 -9.62
N LYS A 333 -10.59 26.96 -8.72
CA LYS A 333 -10.12 28.32 -8.45
C LYS A 333 -8.62 28.51 -8.22
N LYS A 334 -7.77 27.58 -8.67
CA LYS A 334 -6.30 27.73 -8.57
C LYS A 334 -5.77 29.07 -9.11
N ASP A 335 -6.45 29.64 -10.12
CA ASP A 335 -6.03 30.90 -10.76
C ASP A 335 -6.69 32.16 -10.17
N VAL A 336 -7.75 32.02 -9.36
CA VAL A 336 -8.54 33.17 -8.83
C VAL A 336 -8.36 33.32 -7.31
N VAL A 337 -8.04 32.22 -6.64
CA VAL A 337 -7.89 32.15 -5.19
C VAL A 337 -6.40 31.92 -4.98
N GLY A 338 -5.68 33.01 -4.69
CA GLY A 338 -4.30 32.92 -4.25
C GLY A 338 -4.17 31.75 -3.28
N PHE A 339 -3.28 30.82 -3.63
CA PHE A 339 -2.99 29.66 -2.82
C PHE A 339 -2.33 30.16 -1.53
N GLU A 340 -3.15 30.45 -0.51
CA GLU A 340 -2.65 30.56 0.85
C GLU A 340 -2.49 29.13 1.34
N GLU A 341 -1.24 28.67 1.43
CA GLU A 341 -0.88 27.49 2.22
C GLU A 341 -1.63 27.55 3.56
N ASP A 342 -2.05 26.38 4.06
CA ASP A 342 -2.71 26.28 5.37
C ASP A 342 -4.11 26.92 5.46
N THR A 343 -5.00 26.64 4.48
CA THR A 343 -6.39 27.15 4.46
C THR A 343 -7.48 26.06 4.29
N CYS A 344 -8.39 25.95 5.28
CA CYS A 344 -9.65 25.20 5.14
C CYS A 344 -10.75 26.08 4.51
N TYR A 345 -11.44 25.55 3.49
CA TYR A 345 -12.54 26.25 2.81
C TYR A 345 -13.87 25.52 2.96
N TYR A 346 -14.90 26.23 3.41
CA TYR A 346 -16.29 25.81 3.38
C TYR A 346 -17.22 27.02 3.25
N LEU A 347 -18.49 26.79 2.89
CA LEU A 347 -19.52 27.84 2.93
C LEU A 347 -20.37 27.72 4.18
N ARG A 348 -20.68 28.87 4.80
CA ARG A 348 -21.66 29.02 5.86
C ARG A 348 -22.72 30.01 5.43
N ASP A 349 -23.97 29.57 5.33
CA ASP A 349 -25.10 30.37 4.88
C ASP A 349 -24.82 31.08 3.53
N GLY A 350 -24.15 30.34 2.62
CA GLY A 350 -23.72 30.81 1.30
C GLY A 350 -22.48 31.73 1.31
N ARG A 351 -21.93 32.07 2.48
CA ARG A 351 -20.74 32.91 2.61
C ARG A 351 -19.50 32.07 2.81
N LYS A 352 -18.43 32.46 2.12
CA LYS A 352 -17.09 31.86 2.27
C LYS A 352 -16.56 32.07 3.68
N VAL A 353 -16.10 30.98 4.31
CA VAL A 353 -15.30 31.04 5.54
C VAL A 353 -13.89 30.55 5.22
N VAL A 354 -12.90 31.33 5.64
CA VAL A 354 -11.46 31.06 5.50
C VAL A 354 -10.89 30.92 6.90
N VAL A 355 -10.18 29.81 7.15
CA VAL A 355 -9.43 29.61 8.39
C VAL A 355 -7.95 29.73 8.04
N GLN A 356 -7.30 30.81 8.47
CA GLN A 356 -5.88 31.07 8.21
C GLN A 356 -4.97 30.38 9.23
N GLY A 357 -3.72 30.08 8.82
CA GLY A 357 -2.71 29.44 9.69
C GLY A 357 -3.07 28.00 10.07
N PHE A 358 -3.86 27.35 9.22
CA PHE A 358 -4.45 26.05 9.43
C PHE A 358 -3.80 24.99 8.55
N TRP A 359 -2.81 24.27 9.08
CA TRP A 359 -2.34 23.07 8.40
C TRP A 359 -3.31 21.94 8.68
N SER A 360 -4.03 21.48 7.65
CA SER A 360 -4.66 20.16 7.71
C SER A 360 -3.84 19.17 6.92
N PRO A 361 -3.41 18.05 7.53
CA PRO A 361 -3.14 16.88 6.73
C PRO A 361 -4.43 16.53 5.98
N GLU A 362 -4.36 16.27 4.68
CA GLU A 362 -5.48 15.64 3.93
C GLU A 362 -6.78 16.48 3.86
N LYS A 363 -6.69 17.82 3.79
CA LYS A 363 -7.86 18.75 3.70
C LYS A 363 -8.94 18.47 4.76
N CYS A 364 -8.49 18.22 5.99
CA CYS A 364 -9.37 17.88 7.10
C CYS A 364 -10.04 19.09 7.76
N VAL A 365 -11.18 18.84 8.41
CA VAL A 365 -11.92 19.79 9.26
C VAL A 365 -11.57 19.57 10.73
N ASN A 366 -11.26 20.65 11.44
CA ASN A 366 -10.94 20.64 12.87
C ASN A 366 -12.15 20.40 13.79
N ASP A 367 -11.91 19.78 14.93
CA ASP A 367 -12.88 19.45 15.97
C ASP A 367 -13.71 20.63 16.48
N ALA A 368 -13.18 21.86 16.46
CA ALA A 368 -13.95 23.06 16.81
C ALA A 368 -15.14 23.29 15.85
N LEU A 369 -14.94 23.08 14.54
CA LEU A 369 -16.04 23.19 13.57
C LEU A 369 -17.00 22.00 13.70
N VAL A 370 -16.47 20.79 13.93
CA VAL A 370 -17.31 19.60 14.18
C VAL A 370 -18.23 19.81 15.38
N ARG A 371 -17.69 20.34 16.48
CA ARG A 371 -18.47 20.69 17.68
C ARG A 371 -19.53 21.73 17.40
N ARG A 372 -19.23 22.75 16.58
CA ARG A 372 -20.22 23.76 16.18
C ARG A 372 -21.37 23.16 15.38
N ILE A 373 -21.06 22.27 14.44
CA ILE A 373 -22.06 21.66 13.55
C ILE A 373 -22.91 20.65 14.32
N THR A 374 -22.30 19.84 15.18
CA THR A 374 -22.93 18.65 15.78
C THR A 374 -23.27 18.78 17.25
N GLY A 375 -22.69 19.75 17.96
CA GLY A 375 -22.75 19.87 19.41
C GLY A 375 -21.91 18.85 20.18
N ARG A 376 -21.20 17.94 19.49
CA ARG A 376 -20.43 16.86 20.11
C ARG A 376 -19.02 17.32 20.47
N ASP A 377 -18.54 16.94 21.65
CA ASP A 377 -17.15 17.15 22.06
C ASP A 377 -16.30 15.95 21.66
N VAL A 378 -15.65 16.03 20.49
CA VAL A 378 -14.87 14.94 19.90
C VAL A 378 -13.70 14.50 20.81
N ARG A 379 -13.13 15.41 21.59
CA ARG A 379 -11.98 15.09 22.47
C ARG A 379 -12.36 14.11 23.56
N GLN A 380 -13.61 14.17 24.04
CA GLN A 380 -14.13 13.24 25.04
C GLN A 380 -14.49 11.86 24.45
N MET A 381 -14.44 11.73 23.11
CA MET A 381 -14.81 10.52 22.39
C MET A 381 -13.58 9.68 22.02
N VAL A 382 -12.35 10.18 22.24
CA VAL A 382 -11.12 9.47 21.92
C VAL A 382 -11.00 8.20 22.76
N VAL A 383 -10.77 7.08 22.09
CA VAL A 383 -10.57 5.77 22.71
C VAL A 383 -9.07 5.60 22.96
N HIS A 384 -8.70 5.52 24.23
CA HIS A 384 -7.31 5.29 24.65
C HIS A 384 -7.03 3.80 24.87
N GLU A 385 -8.00 3.06 25.41
CA GLU A 385 -7.88 1.64 25.77
C GLU A 385 -9.23 0.94 25.54
N ILE A 386 -9.20 -0.39 25.39
CA ILE A 386 -10.42 -1.19 25.33
C ILE A 386 -11.01 -1.31 26.74
N LYS A 387 -12.21 -0.77 26.96
CA LYS A 387 -12.99 -1.05 28.16
C LYS A 387 -13.43 -2.52 28.11
N GLN A 388 -12.97 -3.33 29.07
CA GLN A 388 -13.33 -4.75 29.20
C GLN A 388 -14.81 -4.94 29.51
#